data_AF-A0A9J7LN53-F1
#
_entry.id   AF-A0A9J7LN53-F1
#
_cell.length_a   1.000
_cell.length_b   1.000
_cell.length_c   1.000
_cell.angle_alpha   90.00
_cell.angle_beta   90.00
_cell.angle_gamma   90.00
#
_symmetry.space_group_name_H-M   'P 1'
#
loop_
_entity.id
_entity.type
_entity.pdbx_description
1 polymer ?
#
loop_
_entity_poly.entity_id
_entity_poly.type
_entity_poly.pdbx_seq_one_letter_code
_entity_poly.pdbx_strand_id
1 'polypeptide(L)'
;MRATGLYHRSILSEKIVDPVSEKCKRIECPAYKTIKEHDGFEERRIFPGTWVCKKSTGCSATQTSAAFMSLFYYISGSNSKNVKIDMTAPVIRKVRPADLDREGCDKEIKTCFWLPEKHQEDPPQPTEDGVFLYKSRGPVAYVLTYSGGEMGRDEEFVQRAKEFMSKLDGQGLKYKREYVKSVGYDGPGVPDSERVREIWLIKPEESQQPDWCNLECPGFDTESTTDDYEVRKYESTKWVSTKISSANYGIASMRGFWKLFAYIGGANEDGVKIEMTQPVLIKIPEETTWWFWKEYTVSFMLPREHWDNPPMPTNDDVYIDNMPAMTAYVKVYGGWANGWNTNSHRQGVEQKLAEEGRSFEDSFYFSAAYNAPFEMTNRRNEVWVLESNGRK
;
A
#
# COMPACT_ATOMS: atom_id res chain seq x y z
N MET A 1 30.81 -48.38 15.78
CA MET A 1 31.64 -47.18 15.51
C MET A 1 30.80 -46.16 14.77
N ARG A 2 30.91 -44.91 15.24
CA ARG A 2 30.21 -43.66 14.93
C ARG A 2 29.49 -43.54 13.57
N ALA A 3 28.20 -43.23 13.65
CA ALA A 3 27.45 -42.56 12.59
C ALA A 3 27.94 -41.11 12.46
N THR A 4 28.38 -40.73 11.27
CA THR A 4 28.73 -39.35 10.90
C THR A 4 27.45 -38.58 10.57
N GLY A 5 26.88 -37.91 11.58
CA GLY A 5 25.89 -36.87 11.37
C GLY A 5 26.56 -35.63 10.79
N LEU A 6 26.32 -35.35 9.51
CA LEU A 6 26.62 -34.04 8.92
C LEU A 6 25.65 -33.03 9.55
N TYR A 7 26.14 -32.25 10.51
CA TYR A 7 25.42 -31.07 10.99
C TYR A 7 25.37 -30.06 9.84
N HIS A 8 24.21 -29.92 9.21
CA HIS A 8 23.97 -28.82 8.28
C HIS A 8 23.87 -27.54 9.12
N ARG A 9 24.96 -26.76 9.17
CA ARG A 9 25.00 -25.47 9.87
C ARG A 9 24.19 -24.50 9.04
N SER A 10 23.09 -23.97 9.58
CA SER A 10 22.25 -23.00 8.87
C SER A 10 23.09 -21.79 8.47
N ILE A 11 23.04 -21.41 7.19
CA ILE A 11 23.76 -20.24 6.68
C ILE A 11 23.05 -18.93 7.03
N LEU A 12 21.87 -18.98 7.65
CA LEU A 12 21.08 -17.80 8.02
C LEU A 12 21.73 -16.94 9.11
N SER A 13 22.70 -17.46 9.86
CA SER A 13 23.37 -16.73 10.95
C SER A 13 24.82 -16.37 10.60
N GLU A 14 25.01 -15.19 10.04
CA GLU A 14 26.35 -14.63 9.80
C GLU A 14 26.44 -13.18 10.30
N LYS A 15 27.69 -12.75 10.53
CA LYS A 15 27.95 -11.38 10.97
C LYS A 15 27.66 -10.42 9.81
N ILE A 16 26.70 -9.51 10.02
CA ILE A 16 26.40 -8.45 9.06
C ILE A 16 27.53 -7.43 9.08
N VAL A 17 28.24 -7.30 7.96
CA VAL A 17 29.30 -6.33 7.74
C VAL A 17 28.63 -5.07 7.18
N ASP A 18 28.55 -3.99 7.97
CA ASP A 18 27.88 -2.72 7.63
C ASP A 18 26.34 -2.77 7.53
N PRO A 19 25.62 -2.79 8.67
CA PRO A 19 24.16 -2.87 8.71
C PRO A 19 23.45 -1.85 7.80
N VAL A 20 22.31 -2.25 7.22
CA VAL A 20 21.51 -1.38 6.33
C VAL A 20 21.16 -0.05 7.00
N SER A 21 20.90 -0.04 8.32
CA SER A 21 20.65 1.18 9.08
C SER A 21 21.82 2.18 9.06
N GLU A 22 23.06 1.72 9.08
CA GLU A 22 24.24 2.59 8.97
C GLU A 22 24.52 3.00 7.53
N LYS A 23 24.30 2.09 6.58
CA LYS A 23 24.48 2.35 5.16
C LYS A 23 23.51 3.41 4.64
N CYS A 24 22.24 3.33 5.06
CA CYS A 24 21.21 4.28 4.68
C CYS A 24 21.37 5.69 5.30
N LYS A 25 22.37 5.90 6.17
CA LYS A 25 22.81 7.26 6.55
C LYS A 25 23.71 7.91 5.51
N ARG A 26 24.34 7.12 4.63
CA ARG A 26 25.33 7.57 3.63
C ARG A 26 24.78 7.60 2.20
N ILE A 27 23.76 6.80 1.93
CA ILE A 27 23.03 6.78 0.66
C ILE A 27 21.54 6.75 0.97
N GLU A 28 20.74 7.45 0.17
CA GLU A 28 19.30 7.47 0.40
C GLU A 28 18.68 6.09 0.19
N CYS A 29 17.76 5.72 1.08
CA CYS A 29 17.05 4.45 1.08
C CYS A 29 15.55 4.66 1.33
N PRO A 30 14.69 3.71 0.92
CA PRO A 30 13.32 3.67 1.41
C PRO A 30 13.32 3.52 2.94
N ALA A 31 12.59 4.41 3.62
CA ALA A 31 12.38 4.30 5.05
C ALA A 31 11.62 3.02 5.40
N TYR A 32 11.85 2.51 6.61
CA TYR A 32 11.13 1.35 7.13
C TYR A 32 11.00 1.42 8.65
N LYS A 33 10.03 0.66 9.17
CA LYS A 33 9.85 0.41 10.61
C LYS A 33 9.90 -1.09 10.86
N THR A 34 10.75 -1.55 11.78
CA THR A 34 10.74 -2.93 12.24
C THR A 34 9.48 -3.15 13.10
N ILE A 35 8.66 -4.12 12.70
CA ILE A 35 7.43 -4.53 13.40
C ILE A 35 7.79 -5.58 14.45
N LYS A 36 8.59 -6.56 14.06
CA LYS A 36 8.94 -7.69 14.91
C LYS A 36 10.29 -8.26 14.54
N GLU A 37 11.12 -8.55 15.55
CA GLU A 37 12.34 -9.34 15.37
C GLU A 37 12.03 -10.83 15.52
N HIS A 38 12.55 -11.62 14.60
CA HIS A 38 12.54 -13.08 14.67
C HIS A 38 13.98 -13.57 14.81
N ASP A 39 14.14 -14.82 15.22
CA ASP A 39 15.45 -15.46 15.16
C ASP A 39 15.98 -15.47 13.71
N GLY A 40 17.00 -14.66 13.43
CA GLY A 40 17.69 -14.60 12.14
C GLY A 40 16.99 -13.82 11.00
N PHE A 41 15.88 -13.12 11.25
CA PHE A 41 15.26 -12.22 10.26
C PHE A 41 14.34 -11.21 10.94
N GLU A 42 13.89 -10.18 10.20
CA GLU A 42 12.99 -9.15 10.71
C GLU A 42 11.68 -9.10 9.92
N GLU A 43 10.57 -8.80 10.60
CA GLU A 43 9.34 -8.33 9.96
C GLU A 43 9.37 -6.80 9.92
N ARG A 44 9.37 -6.20 8.72
CA ARG A 44 9.49 -4.76 8.51
C ARG A 44 8.31 -4.22 7.71
N ARG A 45 7.77 -3.06 8.10
CA ARG A 45 6.94 -2.20 7.23
C ARG A 45 7.89 -1.33 6.42
N ILE A 46 7.96 -1.57 5.11
CA ILE A 46 8.66 -0.66 4.19
C ILE A 46 7.70 0.50 3.88
N PHE A 47 8.18 1.74 3.87
CA PHE A 47 7.31 2.88 3.63
C PHE A 47 6.95 3.02 2.13
N PRO A 48 5.79 3.63 1.81
CA PRO A 48 5.39 3.89 0.43
C PRO A 48 6.41 4.75 -0.32
N GLY A 49 6.38 4.66 -1.64
CA GLY A 49 7.13 5.56 -2.51
C GLY A 49 7.41 5.00 -3.89
N THR A 50 8.00 5.83 -4.73
CA THR A 50 8.17 5.64 -6.16
C THR A 50 9.48 4.95 -6.49
N TRP A 51 9.36 3.90 -7.31
CA TRP A 51 10.47 3.17 -7.90
C TRP A 51 10.44 3.38 -9.41
N VAL A 52 11.60 3.31 -10.06
CA VAL A 52 11.69 3.15 -11.52
C VAL A 52 12.11 1.72 -11.83
N CYS A 53 11.34 1.05 -12.69
CA CYS A 53 11.46 -0.39 -12.91
C CYS A 53 11.52 -0.75 -14.39
N LYS A 54 12.14 -1.89 -14.69
CA LYS A 54 12.09 -2.53 -16.01
C LYS A 54 12.09 -4.04 -15.88
N LYS A 55 11.31 -4.70 -16.73
CA LYS A 55 11.34 -6.15 -16.91
C LYS A 55 12.41 -6.54 -17.93
N SER A 56 13.08 -7.65 -17.67
CA SER A 56 14.07 -8.22 -18.57
C SER A 56 14.08 -9.74 -18.44
N THR A 57 14.72 -10.39 -19.40
CA THR A 57 14.97 -11.82 -19.37
C THR A 57 16.45 -12.05 -19.04
N GLY A 58 16.77 -13.01 -18.17
CA GLY A 58 18.17 -13.31 -17.81
C GLY A 58 18.38 -14.64 -17.09
N CYS A 59 19.63 -14.91 -16.74
CA CYS A 59 20.05 -16.18 -16.11
C CYS A 59 19.87 -16.20 -14.59
N SER A 60 20.04 -15.04 -13.94
CA SER A 60 20.12 -14.95 -12.48
C SER A 60 19.64 -13.60 -11.97
N ALA A 61 18.95 -13.61 -10.82
CA ALA A 61 18.51 -12.42 -10.10
C ALA A 61 19.64 -11.71 -9.33
N THR A 62 20.87 -12.22 -9.35
CA THR A 62 22.03 -11.59 -8.68
C THR A 62 22.99 -10.92 -9.65
N GLN A 63 22.76 -11.06 -10.95
CA GLN A 63 23.61 -10.51 -12.01
C GLN A 63 23.11 -9.16 -12.53
N THR A 64 24.02 -8.39 -13.13
CA THR A 64 23.69 -7.17 -13.87
C THR A 64 22.94 -7.54 -15.13
N SER A 65 21.82 -6.86 -15.38
CA SER A 65 20.92 -7.14 -16.51
C SER A 65 20.83 -5.95 -17.47
N ALA A 66 20.32 -6.18 -18.68
CA ALA A 66 19.96 -5.09 -19.59
C ALA A 66 19.00 -4.08 -18.93
N ALA A 67 18.09 -4.56 -18.05
CA ALA A 67 17.23 -3.68 -17.26
C ALA A 67 18.03 -2.72 -16.38
N PHE A 68 19.11 -3.17 -15.73
CA PHE A 68 19.95 -2.28 -14.93
C PHE A 68 20.49 -1.11 -15.76
N MET A 69 20.98 -1.38 -16.98
CA MET A 69 21.52 -0.33 -17.85
C MET A 69 20.44 0.67 -18.31
N SER A 70 19.25 0.20 -18.66
CA SER A 70 18.13 1.10 -18.99
C SER A 70 17.76 2.02 -17.82
N LEU A 71 17.70 1.47 -16.60
CA LEU A 71 17.43 2.27 -15.40
C LEU A 71 18.58 3.24 -15.08
N PHE A 72 19.82 2.82 -15.33
CA PHE A 72 20.99 3.69 -15.19
C PHE A 72 20.96 4.87 -16.18
N TYR A 73 20.57 4.64 -17.44
CA TYR A 73 20.39 5.72 -18.41
C TYR A 73 19.26 6.67 -18.02
N TYR A 74 18.15 6.14 -17.51
CA TYR A 74 17.05 6.95 -16.97
C TYR A 74 17.53 7.94 -15.90
N ILE A 75 18.26 7.46 -14.87
CA ILE A 75 18.79 8.35 -13.83
C ILE A 75 19.94 9.24 -14.31
N SER A 76 20.59 8.88 -15.43
CA SER A 76 21.67 9.68 -16.03
C SER A 76 21.18 10.82 -16.93
N GLY A 77 19.87 10.95 -17.14
CA GLY A 77 19.26 12.02 -17.93
C GLY A 77 18.40 11.58 -19.11
N SER A 78 18.32 10.28 -19.40
CA SER A 78 17.41 9.76 -20.45
C SER A 78 15.97 9.63 -19.92
N ASN A 79 15.39 10.79 -19.62
CA ASN A 79 14.03 10.94 -19.10
C ASN A 79 13.39 12.22 -19.67
N SER A 80 12.08 12.37 -19.51
CA SER A 80 11.30 13.44 -20.15
C SER A 80 11.73 14.86 -19.79
N LYS A 81 12.48 15.03 -18.69
CA LYS A 81 12.97 16.32 -18.21
C LYS A 81 14.46 16.54 -18.53
N ASN A 82 15.16 15.56 -19.12
CA ASN A 82 16.61 15.58 -19.37
C ASN A 82 17.45 15.89 -18.12
N VAL A 83 17.01 15.44 -16.94
CA VAL A 83 17.68 15.74 -15.66
C VAL A 83 18.38 14.51 -15.10
N LYS A 84 19.56 14.71 -14.49
CA LYS A 84 20.21 13.66 -13.70
C LYS A 84 19.51 13.50 -12.35
N ILE A 85 19.35 12.25 -11.93
CA ILE A 85 18.74 11.83 -10.67
C ILE A 85 19.84 11.17 -9.84
N ASP A 86 19.96 11.55 -8.57
CA ASP A 86 20.94 10.97 -7.66
C ASP A 86 20.70 9.48 -7.47
N MET A 87 21.78 8.71 -7.46
CA MET A 87 21.71 7.26 -7.27
C MET A 87 21.43 6.94 -5.80
N THR A 88 20.45 6.07 -5.57
CA THR A 88 19.99 5.63 -4.25
C THR A 88 20.23 4.13 -4.08
N ALA A 89 19.94 3.61 -2.89
CA ALA A 89 19.85 2.18 -2.61
C ALA A 89 18.44 1.82 -2.10
N PRO A 90 18.04 0.54 -2.12
CA PRO A 90 18.68 -0.58 -2.77
C PRO A 90 18.28 -0.72 -4.25
N VAL A 91 19.02 -1.58 -4.96
CA VAL A 91 18.55 -2.18 -6.21
C VAL A 91 17.77 -3.46 -5.89
N ILE A 92 16.50 -3.51 -6.28
CA ILE A 92 15.64 -4.68 -6.07
C ILE A 92 15.50 -5.46 -7.37
N ARG A 93 15.66 -6.79 -7.29
CA ARG A 93 15.37 -7.73 -8.37
C ARG A 93 14.34 -8.75 -7.91
N LYS A 94 13.24 -8.84 -8.63
CA LYS A 94 12.14 -9.78 -8.38
C LYS A 94 12.25 -10.97 -9.34
N VAL A 95 12.22 -12.19 -8.81
CA VAL A 95 12.23 -13.46 -9.55
C VAL A 95 11.15 -14.40 -9.01
N ARG A 96 10.65 -15.33 -9.83
CA ARG A 96 9.67 -16.34 -9.39
C ARG A 96 10.36 -17.44 -8.57
N PRO A 97 9.73 -18.00 -7.52
CA PRO A 97 10.35 -19.08 -6.76
C PRO A 97 10.65 -20.31 -7.62
N ALA A 98 9.79 -20.60 -8.60
CA ALA A 98 9.99 -21.69 -9.56
C ALA A 98 11.23 -21.52 -10.46
N ASP A 99 11.78 -20.30 -10.56
CA ASP A 99 12.97 -19.99 -11.37
C ASP A 99 14.29 -20.02 -10.55
N LEU A 100 14.22 -20.25 -9.23
CA LEU A 100 15.41 -20.25 -8.36
C LEU A 100 16.39 -21.36 -8.74
N ASP A 101 15.92 -22.59 -8.95
CA ASP A 101 16.75 -23.73 -9.39
C ASP A 101 16.71 -24.00 -10.87
N ARG A 102 15.87 -23.26 -11.61
CA ARG A 102 15.65 -23.56 -13.01
C ARG A 102 16.91 -23.21 -13.79
N GLU A 103 17.45 -24.15 -14.54
CA GLU A 103 18.50 -23.86 -15.50
C GLU A 103 17.96 -23.03 -16.67
N GLY A 104 18.83 -22.25 -17.32
CA GLY A 104 18.49 -21.43 -18.48
C GLY A 104 18.44 -19.92 -18.20
N CYS A 105 18.50 -19.15 -19.28
CA CYS A 105 18.63 -17.69 -19.28
C CYS A 105 17.38 -16.95 -19.73
N ASP A 106 16.23 -17.63 -19.73
CA ASP A 106 14.92 -17.11 -20.11
C ASP A 106 14.04 -16.73 -18.90
N LYS A 107 14.65 -16.47 -17.72
CA LYS A 107 13.91 -16.11 -16.50
C LYS A 107 13.43 -14.66 -16.57
N GLU A 108 12.15 -14.41 -16.29
CA GLU A 108 11.64 -13.04 -16.15
C GLU A 108 12.16 -12.43 -14.83
N ILE A 109 12.88 -11.32 -14.95
CA ILE A 109 13.44 -10.56 -13.83
C ILE A 109 12.97 -9.12 -13.93
N LYS A 110 12.26 -8.64 -12.90
CA LYS A 110 11.93 -7.22 -12.75
C LYS A 110 12.95 -6.54 -11.86
N THR A 111 13.69 -5.57 -12.42
CA THR A 111 14.67 -4.75 -11.69
C THR A 111 14.04 -3.40 -11.36
N CYS A 112 14.29 -2.86 -10.17
CA CYS A 112 13.79 -1.56 -9.74
C CYS A 112 14.84 -0.78 -8.94
N PHE A 113 14.90 0.53 -9.15
CA PHE A 113 15.66 1.49 -8.35
C PHE A 113 14.69 2.38 -7.55
N TRP A 114 15.04 2.66 -6.30
CA TRP A 114 14.35 3.67 -5.50
C TRP A 114 14.61 5.06 -6.10
N LEU A 115 13.60 5.93 -6.15
CA LEU A 115 13.84 7.33 -6.51
C LEU A 115 14.15 8.12 -5.24
N PRO A 116 15.07 9.10 -5.28
CA PRO A 116 15.35 9.92 -4.11
C PRO A 116 14.14 10.81 -3.77
N GLU A 117 14.08 11.32 -2.55
CA GLU A 117 12.99 12.11 -1.97
C GLU A 117 12.55 13.26 -2.90
N LYS A 118 13.53 13.95 -3.48
CA LYS A 118 13.32 15.05 -4.44
C LYS A 118 12.46 14.66 -5.67
N HIS A 119 12.41 13.37 -6.00
CA HIS A 119 11.74 12.82 -7.17
C HIS A 119 10.59 11.86 -6.81
N GLN A 120 10.14 11.82 -5.54
CA GLN A 120 9.03 10.97 -5.11
C GLN A 120 7.67 11.42 -5.67
N GLU A 121 7.39 12.73 -5.59
CA GLU A 121 6.11 13.33 -5.98
C GLU A 121 5.97 13.57 -7.50
N ASP A 122 7.01 14.10 -8.14
CA ASP A 122 7.01 14.44 -9.58
C ASP A 122 8.25 13.87 -10.31
N PRO A 123 8.36 12.54 -10.39
CA PRO A 123 9.45 11.87 -11.11
C PRO A 123 9.42 12.20 -12.61
N PRO A 124 10.57 12.47 -13.25
CA PRO A 124 10.65 12.56 -14.71
C PRO A 124 10.11 11.28 -15.37
N GLN A 125 9.33 11.41 -16.44
CA GLN A 125 8.75 10.24 -17.12
C GLN A 125 9.85 9.49 -17.90
N PRO A 126 9.87 8.14 -17.89
CA PRO A 126 10.80 7.39 -18.71
C PRO A 126 10.56 7.62 -20.21
N THR A 127 11.64 7.69 -20.99
CA THR A 127 11.57 7.81 -22.46
C THR A 127 11.86 6.51 -23.18
N GLU A 128 12.48 5.54 -22.50
CA GLU A 128 12.82 4.23 -23.07
C GLU A 128 11.67 3.23 -22.86
N ASP A 129 11.35 2.49 -23.91
CA ASP A 129 10.32 1.45 -23.87
C ASP A 129 10.59 0.39 -22.79
N GLY A 130 9.52 0.06 -22.06
CA GLY A 130 9.54 -0.93 -20.99
C GLY A 130 10.14 -0.45 -19.65
N VAL A 131 10.63 0.79 -19.57
CA VAL A 131 10.91 1.46 -18.30
C VAL A 131 9.63 2.13 -17.79
N PHE A 132 9.27 1.90 -16.53
CA PHE A 132 8.03 2.43 -15.96
C PHE A 132 8.21 2.83 -14.50
N LEU A 133 7.43 3.82 -14.07
CA LEU A 133 7.35 4.22 -12.66
C LEU A 133 6.38 3.31 -11.91
N TYR A 134 6.73 2.96 -10.69
CA TYR A 134 5.97 2.08 -9.81
C TYR A 134 5.86 2.71 -8.42
N LYS A 135 4.69 3.24 -8.08
CA LYS A 135 4.39 3.74 -6.73
C LYS A 135 4.06 2.55 -5.82
N SER A 136 5.01 2.17 -4.97
CA SER A 136 4.85 1.14 -3.95
C SER A 136 3.98 1.67 -2.82
N ARG A 137 3.05 0.83 -2.33
CA ARG A 137 2.17 1.14 -1.18
C ARG A 137 2.81 0.88 0.18
N GLY A 138 4.10 0.51 0.20
CA GLY A 138 4.81 0.22 1.44
C GLY A 138 4.43 -1.14 2.04
N PRO A 139 4.85 -2.25 1.44
CA PRO A 139 4.45 -3.58 1.92
C PRO A 139 5.08 -3.91 3.28
N VAL A 140 4.42 -4.82 4.01
CA VAL A 140 5.09 -5.57 5.09
C VAL A 140 5.89 -6.73 4.48
N ALA A 141 7.14 -6.87 4.90
CA ALA A 141 8.05 -7.90 4.40
C ALA A 141 8.75 -8.62 5.54
N TYR A 142 8.96 -9.92 5.39
CA TYR A 142 10.00 -10.62 6.13
C TYR A 142 11.33 -10.41 5.39
N VAL A 143 12.32 -9.93 6.13
CA VAL A 143 13.60 -9.48 5.62
C VAL A 143 14.72 -10.27 6.28
N LEU A 144 15.39 -11.09 5.47
CA LEU A 144 16.64 -11.75 5.85
C LEU A 144 17.81 -10.88 5.36
N THR A 145 18.60 -10.35 6.28
CA THR A 145 19.82 -9.59 5.97
C THR A 145 21.05 -10.48 6.13
N TYR A 146 21.99 -10.41 5.18
CA TYR A 146 23.24 -11.15 5.22
C TYR A 146 24.36 -10.38 4.52
N SER A 147 25.61 -10.73 4.81
CA SER A 147 26.78 -10.11 4.17
C SER A 147 27.73 -11.18 3.66
N GLY A 148 28.16 -11.04 2.40
CA GLY A 148 29.09 -11.99 1.78
C GLY A 148 28.65 -13.46 1.85
N GLY A 149 29.59 -14.35 1.52
CA GLY A 149 29.46 -15.81 1.61
C GLY A 149 30.70 -16.53 1.04
N GLU A 150 30.87 -17.81 1.38
CA GLU A 150 31.92 -18.69 0.81
C GLU A 150 31.51 -19.31 -0.55
N MET A 151 30.28 -19.04 -1.00
CA MET A 151 29.66 -19.62 -2.19
C MET A 151 29.59 -18.62 -3.35
N GLY A 152 29.29 -19.11 -4.56
CA GLY A 152 28.98 -18.23 -5.69
C GLY A 152 27.70 -17.42 -5.42
N ARG A 153 27.69 -16.14 -5.81
CA ARG A 153 26.58 -15.20 -5.54
C ARG A 153 25.17 -15.74 -5.84
N ASP A 154 25.01 -16.48 -6.93
CA ASP A 154 23.71 -17.03 -7.34
C ASP A 154 23.32 -18.25 -6.51
N GLU A 155 24.24 -19.18 -6.32
CA GLU A 155 24.07 -20.38 -5.49
C GLU A 155 23.69 -20.00 -4.06
N GLU A 156 24.40 -19.02 -3.49
CA GLU A 156 24.13 -18.52 -2.16
C GLU A 156 22.72 -17.90 -2.04
N PHE A 157 22.35 -17.04 -2.99
CA PHE A 157 21.02 -16.42 -2.99
C PHE A 157 19.92 -17.48 -3.07
N VAL A 158 20.08 -18.48 -3.95
CA VAL A 158 19.11 -19.57 -4.12
C VAL A 158 18.98 -20.39 -2.84
N GLN A 159 20.11 -20.78 -2.25
CA GLN A 159 20.12 -21.56 -1.01
C GLN A 159 19.48 -20.79 0.15
N ARG A 160 19.88 -19.53 0.37
CA ARG A 160 19.31 -18.68 1.42
C ARG A 160 17.82 -18.41 1.20
N ALA A 161 17.39 -18.17 -0.04
CA ALA A 161 15.98 -17.95 -0.35
C ALA A 161 15.14 -19.17 0.02
N LYS A 162 15.60 -20.38 -0.32
CA LYS A 162 14.93 -21.63 0.03
C LYS A 162 14.90 -21.90 1.52
N GLU A 163 16.02 -21.75 2.21
CA GLU A 163 16.09 -21.91 3.66
C GLU A 163 15.18 -20.90 4.36
N PHE A 164 15.14 -19.66 3.88
CA PHE A 164 14.28 -18.64 4.45
C PHE A 164 12.80 -18.96 4.25
N MET A 165 12.40 -19.36 3.04
CA MET A 165 11.05 -19.82 2.75
C MET A 165 10.66 -21.01 3.64
N SER A 166 11.55 -22.01 3.78
CA SER A 166 11.32 -23.16 4.66
C SER A 166 11.20 -22.76 6.13
N LYS A 167 11.99 -21.78 6.59
CA LYS A 167 11.91 -21.24 7.95
C LYS A 167 10.57 -20.53 8.21
N LEU A 168 10.09 -19.72 7.27
CA LEU A 168 8.76 -19.09 7.37
C LEU A 168 7.64 -20.14 7.37
N ASP A 169 7.71 -21.12 6.47
CA ASP A 169 6.74 -22.21 6.40
C ASP A 169 6.69 -23.03 7.71
N GLY A 170 7.85 -23.34 8.29
CA GLY A 170 7.96 -24.04 9.58
C GLY A 170 7.42 -23.25 10.77
N GLN A 171 7.42 -21.91 10.69
CA GLN A 171 6.79 -21.03 11.69
C GLN A 171 5.32 -20.72 11.38
N GLY A 172 4.76 -21.24 10.30
CA GLY A 172 3.39 -20.95 9.85
C GLY A 172 3.17 -19.52 9.34
N LEU A 173 4.26 -18.77 9.08
CA LEU A 173 4.20 -17.39 8.62
C LEU A 173 3.87 -17.34 7.13
N LYS A 174 2.71 -16.76 6.79
CA LYS A 174 2.28 -16.62 5.39
C LYS A 174 3.07 -15.52 4.68
N TYR A 175 3.42 -15.75 3.41
CA TYR A 175 4.07 -14.82 2.49
C TYR A 175 3.57 -15.05 1.06
N LYS A 176 3.68 -14.03 0.21
CA LYS A 176 3.34 -14.05 -1.22
C LYS A 176 4.27 -15.01 -1.96
N ARG A 177 3.72 -16.05 -2.58
CA ARG A 177 4.47 -17.15 -3.23
C ARG A 177 4.74 -16.93 -4.71
N GLU A 178 4.38 -15.77 -5.25
CA GLU A 178 4.58 -15.46 -6.66
C GLU A 178 5.99 -14.95 -6.95
N TYR A 179 6.73 -14.51 -5.92
CA TYR A 179 8.07 -13.96 -6.08
C TYR A 179 8.94 -13.95 -4.82
N VAL A 180 10.25 -13.98 -5.06
CA VAL A 180 11.30 -13.64 -4.10
C VAL A 180 12.02 -12.38 -4.58
N LYS A 181 12.38 -11.48 -3.67
CA LYS A 181 13.18 -10.30 -4.00
C LYS A 181 14.61 -10.46 -3.51
N SER A 182 15.57 -10.32 -4.43
CA SER A 182 16.98 -10.08 -4.12
C SER A 182 17.21 -8.58 -4.03
N VAL A 183 17.80 -8.12 -2.93
CA VAL A 183 17.97 -6.70 -2.61
C VAL A 183 19.44 -6.43 -2.36
N GLY A 184 20.04 -5.52 -3.12
CA GLY A 184 21.46 -5.19 -3.00
C GLY A 184 21.68 -3.70 -2.78
N TYR A 185 22.57 -3.36 -1.87
CA TYR A 185 22.84 -1.96 -1.48
C TYR A 185 24.18 -1.43 -2.01
N ASP A 186 25.09 -2.32 -2.37
CA ASP A 186 26.47 -1.96 -2.66
C ASP A 186 26.75 -1.76 -4.15
N GLY A 187 27.50 -0.69 -4.47
CA GLY A 187 28.01 -0.42 -5.81
C GLY A 187 29.13 -1.37 -6.25
N PRO A 188 29.55 -1.36 -7.52
CA PRO A 188 30.52 -2.32 -8.06
C PRO A 188 31.92 -2.29 -7.40
N GLY A 189 32.29 -1.20 -6.71
CA GLY A 189 33.60 -1.07 -6.05
C GLY A 189 33.74 -1.75 -4.69
N VAL A 190 32.65 -2.28 -4.09
CA VAL A 190 32.69 -2.95 -2.78
C VAL A 190 33.08 -4.44 -2.97
N PRO A 191 34.04 -4.98 -2.21
CA PRO A 191 34.37 -6.41 -2.25
C PRO A 191 33.15 -7.28 -1.95
N ASP A 192 32.96 -8.39 -2.68
CA ASP A 192 31.72 -9.19 -2.57
C ASP A 192 31.48 -9.74 -1.15
N SER A 193 32.55 -10.10 -0.45
CA SER A 193 32.54 -10.54 0.96
C SER A 193 32.06 -9.48 1.95
N GLU A 194 32.08 -8.21 1.57
CA GLU A 194 31.67 -7.07 2.41
C GLU A 194 30.29 -6.52 2.01
N ARG A 195 29.69 -7.07 0.96
CA ARG A 195 28.40 -6.58 0.46
C ARG A 195 27.27 -7.03 1.35
N VAL A 196 26.38 -6.10 1.66
CA VAL A 196 25.13 -6.34 2.39
C VAL A 196 24.02 -6.59 1.40
N ARG A 197 23.33 -7.69 1.63
CA ARG A 197 22.24 -8.17 0.80
C ARG A 197 21.05 -8.47 1.67
N GLU A 198 19.88 -8.36 1.09
CA GLU A 198 18.66 -8.80 1.73
C GLU A 198 17.83 -9.68 0.80
N ILE A 199 17.08 -10.60 1.41
CA ILE A 199 16.00 -11.34 0.76
C ILE A 199 14.70 -10.85 1.36
N TRP A 200 13.80 -10.32 0.52
CA TRP A 200 12.47 -9.91 0.98
C TRP A 200 11.41 -10.90 0.49
N LEU A 201 10.65 -11.44 1.44
CA LEU A 201 9.44 -12.21 1.23
C LEU A 201 8.26 -11.38 1.72
N ILE A 202 7.41 -10.94 0.79
CA ILE A 202 6.33 -10.00 1.12
C ILE A 202 5.24 -10.75 1.88
N LYS A 203 4.91 -10.29 3.08
CA LYS A 203 3.76 -10.80 3.83
C LYS A 203 2.52 -10.52 2.97
N PRO A 204 1.57 -11.47 2.79
CA PRO A 204 0.31 -11.13 2.19
C PRO A 204 -0.26 -10.11 3.16
N GLU A 205 -0.49 -8.90 2.68
CA GLU A 205 -1.47 -8.09 3.35
C GLU A 205 -2.72 -8.98 3.37
N GLU A 206 -3.29 -9.20 4.55
CA GLU A 206 -4.70 -9.57 4.66
C GLU A 206 -5.45 -8.41 4.03
N SER A 207 -5.44 -8.41 2.70
CA SER A 207 -5.97 -7.38 1.86
C SER A 207 -7.46 -7.61 1.88
N GLN A 208 -8.06 -7.18 2.99
CA GLN A 208 -9.44 -6.72 3.04
C GLN A 208 -9.66 -5.53 2.08
N GLN A 209 -8.58 -5.00 1.47
CA GLN A 209 -8.62 -3.99 0.45
C GLN A 209 -8.90 -4.62 -0.94
N PRO A 210 -9.90 -4.13 -1.69
CA PRO A 210 -10.22 -4.66 -3.01
C PRO A 210 -9.20 -4.28 -4.09
N ASP A 211 -9.04 -5.15 -5.09
CA ASP A 211 -8.13 -4.95 -6.24
C ASP A 211 -8.36 -3.64 -7.01
N TRP A 212 -9.57 -3.09 -6.96
CA TRP A 212 -9.92 -1.84 -7.62
C TRP A 212 -9.51 -0.59 -6.83
N CYS A 213 -9.14 -0.71 -5.55
CA CYS A 213 -8.71 0.44 -4.77
C CYS A 213 -7.25 0.79 -5.09
N ASN A 214 -7.03 2.02 -5.55
CA ASN A 214 -5.74 2.48 -6.07
C ASN A 214 -4.85 3.12 -4.99
N LEU A 215 -5.46 3.78 -3.99
CA LEU A 215 -4.82 4.30 -2.78
C LEU A 215 -5.02 3.32 -1.62
N GLU A 216 -4.88 3.75 -0.35
CA GLU A 216 -5.29 2.97 0.83
C GLU A 216 -6.81 3.07 1.02
N CYS A 217 -7.50 1.96 1.32
CA CYS A 217 -8.94 1.90 1.56
C CYS A 217 -9.25 1.24 2.91
N PRO A 218 -10.43 1.52 3.50
CA PRO A 218 -10.89 0.75 4.64
C PRO A 218 -11.01 -0.72 4.25
N GLY A 219 -10.40 -1.60 5.05
CA GLY A 219 -10.52 -3.03 4.88
C GLY A 219 -11.94 -3.49 5.21
N PHE A 220 -12.48 -4.39 4.41
CA PHE A 220 -13.66 -5.18 4.75
C PHE A 220 -13.54 -6.66 4.39
N ASP A 221 -14.36 -7.48 5.06
CA ASP A 221 -14.71 -8.82 4.63
C ASP A 221 -16.07 -8.82 3.94
N THR A 222 -16.18 -9.43 2.75
CA THR A 222 -17.48 -9.62 2.09
C THR A 222 -18.17 -10.86 2.66
N GLU A 223 -19.29 -10.67 3.37
CA GLU A 223 -20.11 -11.76 3.91
C GLU A 223 -20.96 -12.39 2.82
N SER A 224 -21.57 -11.58 1.95
CA SER A 224 -22.38 -12.06 0.83
C SER A 224 -22.49 -11.02 -0.29
N THR A 225 -22.87 -11.48 -1.48
CA THR A 225 -23.12 -10.63 -2.65
C THR A 225 -24.44 -11.05 -3.29
N THR A 226 -25.29 -10.07 -3.57
CA THR A 226 -26.52 -10.23 -4.35
C THR A 226 -26.42 -9.39 -5.62
N ASP A 227 -27.41 -9.49 -6.52
CA ASP A 227 -27.51 -8.60 -7.68
C ASP A 227 -27.73 -7.13 -7.27
N ASP A 228 -28.26 -6.92 -6.07
CA ASP A 228 -28.67 -5.61 -5.56
C ASP A 228 -27.61 -4.94 -4.69
N TYR A 229 -26.88 -5.68 -3.85
CA TYR A 229 -25.87 -5.12 -2.94
C TYR A 229 -24.87 -6.18 -2.43
N GLU A 230 -23.76 -5.73 -1.86
CA GLU A 230 -22.80 -6.55 -1.11
C GLU A 230 -22.97 -6.33 0.41
N VAL A 231 -22.90 -7.38 1.22
CA VAL A 231 -22.80 -7.27 2.68
C VAL A 231 -21.31 -7.25 3.05
N ARG A 232 -20.83 -6.13 3.58
CA ARG A 232 -19.43 -5.93 3.96
C ARG A 232 -19.29 -5.67 5.44
N LYS A 233 -18.35 -6.36 6.10
CA LYS A 233 -17.96 -6.10 7.49
C LYS A 233 -16.69 -5.27 7.51
N TYR A 234 -16.80 -4.06 8.02
CA TYR A 234 -15.67 -3.14 8.20
C TYR A 234 -15.16 -3.22 9.64
N GLU A 235 -13.85 -3.23 9.80
CA GLU A 235 -13.20 -3.03 11.09
C GLU A 235 -13.31 -1.57 11.55
N SER A 236 -12.96 -1.32 12.81
CA SER A 236 -12.84 0.05 13.31
C SER A 236 -11.80 0.82 12.51
N THR A 237 -12.11 2.05 12.11
CA THR A 237 -11.26 2.87 11.25
C THR A 237 -11.10 4.28 11.84
N LYS A 238 -9.95 4.91 11.57
CA LYS A 238 -9.70 6.29 12.02
C LYS A 238 -9.78 7.27 10.86
N TRP A 239 -10.56 8.33 11.05
CA TRP A 239 -10.85 9.34 10.04
C TRP A 239 -10.54 10.73 10.58
N VAL A 240 -10.32 11.66 9.67
CA VAL A 240 -10.43 13.09 9.95
C VAL A 240 -11.71 13.59 9.28
N SER A 241 -12.51 14.35 10.02
CA SER A 241 -13.88 14.67 9.65
C SER A 241 -14.22 16.13 9.91
N THR A 242 -15.20 16.63 9.16
CA THR A 242 -15.76 17.98 9.35
C THR A 242 -17.24 17.98 9.02
N LYS A 243 -18.00 18.83 9.72
CA LYS A 243 -19.43 19.00 9.51
C LYS A 243 -19.70 20.23 8.64
N ILE A 244 -20.54 20.08 7.63
CA ILE A 244 -20.92 21.15 6.72
C ILE A 244 -22.43 21.23 6.63
N SER A 245 -23.00 22.34 7.10
CA SER A 245 -24.41 22.65 6.90
C SER A 245 -24.63 23.25 5.51
N SER A 246 -25.52 22.66 4.71
CA SER A 246 -25.81 23.11 3.35
C SER A 246 -27.18 22.60 2.87
N ALA A 247 -27.84 23.34 1.98
CA ALA A 247 -28.99 22.83 1.22
C ALA A 247 -28.58 22.00 -0.01
N ASN A 248 -27.30 22.03 -0.40
CA ASN A 248 -26.78 21.37 -1.59
C ASN A 248 -25.61 20.43 -1.24
N TYR A 249 -25.76 19.16 -1.60
CA TYR A 249 -24.75 18.11 -1.40
C TYR A 249 -23.40 18.44 -2.05
N GLY A 250 -23.38 18.92 -3.29
CA GLY A 250 -22.14 19.22 -4.01
C GLY A 250 -21.35 20.34 -3.35
N ILE A 251 -22.05 21.37 -2.84
CA ILE A 251 -21.42 22.45 -2.06
C ILE A 251 -20.86 21.91 -0.74
N ALA A 252 -21.60 21.04 -0.05
CA ALA A 252 -21.14 20.44 1.20
C ALA A 252 -19.90 19.57 1.01
N SER A 253 -19.94 18.70 -0.01
CA SER A 253 -18.85 17.84 -0.43
C SER A 253 -17.60 18.66 -0.75
N MET A 254 -17.71 19.69 -1.60
CA MET A 254 -16.58 20.53 -1.99
C MET A 254 -15.97 21.29 -0.80
N ARG A 255 -16.80 21.91 0.05
CA ARG A 255 -16.32 22.66 1.23
C ARG A 255 -15.65 21.76 2.25
N GLY A 256 -16.26 20.60 2.54
CA GLY A 256 -15.69 19.62 3.45
C GLY A 256 -14.37 19.06 2.92
N PHE A 257 -14.33 18.70 1.63
CA PHE A 257 -13.11 18.21 0.97
C PHE A 257 -11.95 19.17 1.15
N TRP A 258 -12.12 20.46 0.83
CA TRP A 258 -11.01 21.42 0.93
C TRP A 258 -10.55 21.70 2.36
N LYS A 259 -11.45 21.64 3.36
CA LYS A 259 -11.05 21.69 4.78
C LYS A 259 -10.15 20.52 5.15
N LEU A 260 -10.55 19.30 4.79
CA LEU A 260 -9.78 18.10 5.08
C LEU A 260 -8.49 18.00 4.24
N PHE A 261 -8.52 18.50 3.01
CA PHE A 261 -7.35 18.58 2.14
C PHE A 261 -6.27 19.50 2.72
N ALA A 262 -6.66 20.62 3.33
CA ALA A 262 -5.73 21.48 4.05
C ALA A 262 -5.10 20.75 5.25
N TYR A 263 -5.89 20.00 6.02
CA TYR A 263 -5.40 19.19 7.15
C TYR A 263 -4.31 18.19 6.71
N ILE A 264 -4.59 17.36 5.69
CA ILE A 264 -3.58 16.40 5.19
C ILE A 264 -2.42 17.10 4.47
N GLY A 265 -2.62 18.34 4.00
CA GLY A 265 -1.58 19.17 3.40
C GLY A 265 -0.62 19.83 4.40
N GLY A 266 -0.83 19.65 5.71
CA GLY A 266 0.03 20.19 6.76
C GLY A 266 -0.64 21.17 7.72
N ALA A 267 -1.96 21.44 7.59
CA ALA A 267 -2.70 22.27 8.55
C ALA A 267 -3.10 21.48 9.82
N ASN A 268 -2.12 20.83 10.44
CA ASN A 268 -2.21 20.10 11.70
C ASN A 268 -1.08 20.57 12.64
N GLU A 269 -1.20 20.31 13.93
CA GLU A 269 -0.28 20.83 14.95
C GLU A 269 1.19 20.43 14.71
N ASP A 270 1.40 19.28 14.07
CA ASP A 270 2.74 18.77 13.76
C ASP A 270 3.30 19.28 12.41
N GLY A 271 2.49 19.99 11.61
CA GLY A 271 2.87 20.44 10.27
C GLY A 271 3.13 19.29 9.28
N VAL A 272 2.69 18.08 9.59
CA VAL A 272 2.98 16.86 8.83
C VAL A 272 2.08 16.75 7.62
N LYS A 273 2.65 16.39 6.47
CA LYS A 273 1.86 16.00 5.28
C LYS A 273 1.45 14.54 5.41
N ILE A 274 0.18 14.27 5.19
CA ILE A 274 -0.44 12.94 5.31
C ILE A 274 -0.86 12.48 3.91
N GLU A 275 -0.53 11.23 3.57
CA GLU A 275 -0.94 10.65 2.29
C GLU A 275 -2.48 10.56 2.17
N MET A 276 -2.99 10.84 0.97
CA MET A 276 -4.42 10.72 0.67
C MET A 276 -4.85 9.25 0.63
N THR A 277 -6.03 8.96 1.17
CA THR A 277 -6.67 7.64 1.10
C THR A 277 -7.98 7.70 0.29
N GLN A 278 -8.64 6.56 0.14
CA GLN A 278 -9.97 6.43 -0.48
C GLN A 278 -10.89 5.61 0.44
N PRO A 279 -12.21 5.73 0.31
CA PRO A 279 -12.95 6.79 -0.40
C PRO A 279 -12.96 8.10 0.39
N VAL A 280 -13.38 9.18 -0.27
CA VAL A 280 -13.99 10.32 0.45
C VAL A 280 -15.38 9.89 0.86
N LEU A 281 -15.63 9.85 2.17
CA LEU A 281 -16.88 9.40 2.73
C LEU A 281 -17.73 10.61 3.14
N ILE A 282 -19.01 10.63 2.77
CA ILE A 282 -19.95 11.67 3.15
C ILE A 282 -21.17 11.04 3.81
N LYS A 283 -21.34 11.30 5.10
CA LYS A 283 -22.56 10.99 5.85
C LYS A 283 -23.66 11.96 5.47
N ILE A 284 -24.77 11.43 4.99
CA ILE A 284 -25.94 12.21 4.57
C ILE A 284 -27.09 11.86 5.51
N PRO A 285 -27.57 12.80 6.34
CA PRO A 285 -28.74 12.56 7.19
C PRO A 285 -30.01 12.50 6.35
N GLU A 286 -30.98 11.68 6.75
CA GLU A 286 -32.33 11.72 6.19
C GLU A 286 -33.05 13.00 6.62
N GLU A 287 -32.96 13.32 7.91
CA GLU A 287 -33.56 14.51 8.49
C GLU A 287 -33.01 15.79 7.86
N THR A 288 -33.90 16.77 7.73
CA THR A 288 -33.55 18.14 7.36
C THR A 288 -33.67 19.03 8.57
N THR A 289 -32.79 20.03 8.63
CA THR A 289 -32.85 21.15 9.57
C THR A 289 -33.68 22.29 8.94
N TRP A 290 -33.68 23.45 9.59
CA TRP A 290 -34.41 24.64 9.12
C TRP A 290 -34.15 24.92 7.62
N TRP A 291 -35.22 25.22 6.86
CA TRP A 291 -35.14 25.62 5.45
C TRP A 291 -34.53 24.58 4.48
N PHE A 292 -34.74 23.28 4.72
CA PHE A 292 -34.25 22.15 3.87
C PHE A 292 -32.73 21.93 3.92
N TRP A 293 -32.02 22.49 4.89
CA TRP A 293 -30.57 22.28 5.06
C TRP A 293 -30.29 20.94 5.71
N LYS A 294 -29.16 20.33 5.36
CA LYS A 294 -28.65 19.11 5.99
C LYS A 294 -27.26 19.36 6.56
N GLU A 295 -26.96 18.74 7.69
CA GLU A 295 -25.60 18.70 8.24
C GLU A 295 -24.88 17.47 7.68
N TYR A 296 -24.08 17.68 6.64
CA TYR A 296 -23.26 16.62 6.05
C TYR A 296 -21.99 16.44 6.88
N THR A 297 -21.56 15.19 7.09
CA THR A 297 -20.22 14.93 7.64
C THR A 297 -19.33 14.41 6.51
N VAL A 298 -18.28 15.15 6.18
CA VAL A 298 -17.28 14.73 5.19
C VAL A 298 -16.09 14.16 5.95
N SER A 299 -15.55 13.03 5.49
CA SER A 299 -14.48 12.31 6.17
C SER A 299 -13.43 11.79 5.19
N PHE A 300 -12.15 11.91 5.56
CA PHE A 300 -11.01 11.22 4.93
C PHE A 300 -10.45 10.19 5.90
N MET A 301 -10.25 8.96 5.44
CA MET A 301 -9.63 7.94 6.29
C MET A 301 -8.15 8.31 6.47
N LEU A 302 -7.64 8.22 7.70
CA LEU A 302 -6.20 8.37 7.88
C LEU A 302 -5.49 7.09 7.40
N PRO A 303 -4.30 7.18 6.79
CA PRO A 303 -3.45 6.01 6.57
C PRO A 303 -3.19 5.29 7.89
N ARG A 304 -3.08 3.95 7.86
CA ARG A 304 -2.90 3.12 9.07
C ARG A 304 -1.73 3.56 9.96
N GLU A 305 -0.68 4.12 9.38
CA GLU A 305 0.49 4.60 10.13
C GLU A 305 0.18 5.75 11.12
N HIS A 306 -0.93 6.48 10.89
CA HIS A 306 -1.38 7.58 11.76
C HIS A 306 -2.50 7.19 12.73
N TRP A 307 -2.94 5.92 12.76
CA TRP A 307 -4.09 5.53 13.57
C TRP A 307 -3.82 5.62 15.07
N ASP A 308 -2.62 5.27 15.53
CA ASP A 308 -2.28 5.31 16.96
C ASP A 308 -2.10 6.75 17.46
N ASN A 309 -1.49 7.61 16.65
CA ASN A 309 -1.18 9.00 16.99
C ASN A 309 -1.46 9.93 15.80
N PRO A 310 -2.73 10.30 15.55
CA PRO A 310 -3.08 11.21 14.47
C PRO A 310 -2.65 12.65 14.81
N PRO A 311 -2.04 13.40 13.87
CA PRO A 311 -1.76 14.81 14.08
C PRO A 311 -3.03 15.59 14.38
N MET A 312 -3.02 16.44 15.41
CA MET A 312 -4.23 17.16 15.79
C MET A 312 -4.55 18.28 14.78
N PRO A 313 -5.82 18.46 14.34
CA PRO A 313 -6.18 19.54 13.44
C PRO A 313 -5.97 20.92 14.07
N THR A 314 -5.51 21.89 13.27
CA THR A 314 -5.42 23.31 13.70
C THR A 314 -6.71 24.10 13.50
N ASN A 315 -7.70 23.49 12.84
CA ASN A 315 -9.00 24.10 12.56
C ASN A 315 -10.05 23.47 13.47
N ASP A 316 -10.73 24.29 14.27
CA ASP A 316 -11.73 23.84 15.25
C ASP A 316 -12.95 23.10 14.65
N ASP A 317 -13.23 23.30 13.35
CA ASP A 317 -14.30 22.58 12.64
C ASP A 317 -13.86 21.19 12.11
N VAL A 318 -12.58 20.83 12.29
CA VAL A 318 -12.00 19.58 11.85
C VAL A 318 -11.62 18.75 13.07
N TYR A 319 -12.04 17.50 13.11
CA TYR A 319 -11.84 16.62 14.26
C TYR A 319 -11.44 15.22 13.82
N ILE A 320 -10.75 14.50 14.70
CA ILE A 320 -10.47 13.08 14.52
C ILE A 320 -11.72 12.29 14.91
N ASP A 321 -12.21 11.48 13.98
CA ASP A 321 -13.37 10.62 14.14
C ASP A 321 -12.93 9.15 14.20
N ASN A 322 -13.40 8.43 15.23
CA ASN A 322 -13.12 7.02 15.39
C ASN A 322 -14.37 6.24 15.02
N MET A 323 -14.39 5.76 13.77
CA MET A 323 -15.53 5.08 13.21
C MET A 323 -15.51 3.62 13.68
N PRO A 324 -16.52 3.16 14.43
CA PRO A 324 -16.54 1.81 14.98
C PRO A 324 -16.68 0.77 13.87
N ALA A 325 -16.33 -0.48 14.18
CA ALA A 325 -16.62 -1.61 13.32
C ALA A 325 -18.13 -1.67 13.00
N MET A 326 -18.45 -1.99 11.75
CA MET A 326 -19.83 -1.96 11.25
C MET A 326 -20.07 -2.98 10.14
N THR A 327 -21.31 -3.39 9.99
CA THR A 327 -21.79 -4.09 8.80
C THR A 327 -22.49 -3.08 7.88
N ALA A 328 -22.14 -3.07 6.60
CA ALA A 328 -22.76 -2.20 5.60
C ALA A 328 -23.27 -3.01 4.40
N TYR A 329 -24.45 -2.62 3.93
CA TYR A 329 -25.04 -3.02 2.65
C TYR A 329 -24.57 -2.02 1.59
N VAL A 330 -23.71 -2.48 0.67
CA VAL A 330 -23.00 -1.61 -0.27
C VAL A 330 -23.47 -1.85 -1.69
N LYS A 331 -23.92 -0.79 -2.37
CA LYS A 331 -24.19 -0.80 -3.81
C LYS A 331 -23.17 0.06 -4.56
N VAL A 332 -22.49 -0.56 -5.51
CA VAL A 332 -21.56 0.10 -6.44
C VAL A 332 -22.34 0.68 -7.61
N TYR A 333 -22.03 1.90 -8.01
CA TYR A 333 -22.64 2.54 -9.17
C TYR A 333 -21.68 3.50 -9.90
N GLY A 334 -21.95 3.67 -11.20
CA GLY A 334 -21.21 4.59 -12.07
C GLY A 334 -21.80 6.00 -12.11
N GLY A 335 -21.13 6.89 -12.83
CA GLY A 335 -21.57 8.28 -13.01
C GLY A 335 -21.14 9.20 -11.87
N TRP A 336 -21.80 10.36 -11.74
CA TRP A 336 -21.48 11.31 -10.68
C TRP A 336 -22.21 10.93 -9.38
N ALA A 337 -21.47 10.88 -8.28
CA ALA A 337 -22.07 10.94 -6.95
C ALA A 337 -22.63 12.35 -6.74
N ASN A 338 -23.87 12.57 -7.18
CA ASN A 338 -24.68 13.70 -6.76
C ASN A 338 -25.74 13.18 -5.77
N GLY A 339 -26.25 14.06 -4.91
CA GLY A 339 -27.18 13.66 -3.84
C GLY A 339 -28.41 12.91 -4.37
N TRP A 340 -28.87 13.22 -5.58
CA TRP A 340 -30.00 12.54 -6.22
C TRP A 340 -29.68 11.11 -6.65
N ASN A 341 -28.57 10.92 -7.38
CA ASN A 341 -28.15 9.61 -7.89
C ASN A 341 -27.85 8.64 -6.73
N THR A 342 -27.13 9.13 -5.72
CA THR A 342 -26.82 8.36 -4.50
C THR A 342 -28.10 7.95 -3.77
N ASN A 343 -29.06 8.87 -3.64
CA ASN A 343 -30.34 8.57 -3.00
C ASN A 343 -31.17 7.55 -3.78
N SER A 344 -31.14 7.56 -5.12
CA SER A 344 -31.82 6.57 -5.94
C SER A 344 -31.27 5.16 -5.70
N HIS A 345 -29.94 4.99 -5.70
CA HIS A 345 -29.31 3.71 -5.40
C HIS A 345 -29.57 3.25 -3.97
N ARG A 346 -29.54 4.16 -2.99
CA ARG A 346 -29.92 3.88 -1.60
C ARG A 346 -31.33 3.28 -1.52
N GLN A 347 -32.32 3.93 -2.13
CA GLN A 347 -33.72 3.47 -2.07
C GLN A 347 -33.88 2.05 -2.63
N GLY A 348 -33.15 1.71 -3.70
CA GLY A 348 -33.14 0.34 -4.23
C GLY A 348 -32.59 -0.69 -3.24
N VAL A 349 -31.50 -0.35 -2.53
CA VAL A 349 -30.93 -1.21 -1.46
C VAL A 349 -31.92 -1.36 -0.31
N GLU A 350 -32.47 -0.26 0.21
CA GLU A 350 -33.42 -0.28 1.34
C GLU A 350 -34.70 -1.05 1.01
N GLN A 351 -35.24 -0.90 -0.21
CA GLN A 351 -36.39 -1.67 -0.65
C GLN A 351 -36.09 -3.17 -0.59
N LYS A 352 -34.91 -3.59 -1.08
CA LYS A 352 -34.51 -5.00 -1.04
C LYS A 352 -34.30 -5.52 0.36
N LEU A 353 -33.66 -4.73 1.22
CA LEU A 353 -33.52 -5.08 2.64
C LEU A 353 -34.88 -5.24 3.33
N ALA A 354 -35.84 -4.36 3.04
CA ALA A 354 -37.20 -4.46 3.56
C ALA A 354 -37.95 -5.70 3.06
N GLU A 355 -37.84 -6.03 1.76
CA GLU A 355 -38.38 -7.26 1.16
C GLU A 355 -37.81 -8.53 1.81
N GLU A 356 -36.53 -8.50 2.19
CA GLU A 356 -35.82 -9.61 2.87
C GLU A 356 -36.03 -9.63 4.40
N GLY A 357 -36.69 -8.61 4.97
CA GLY A 357 -36.85 -8.48 6.42
C GLY A 357 -35.55 -8.17 7.18
N ARG A 358 -34.55 -7.59 6.51
CA ARG A 358 -33.29 -7.15 7.12
C ARG A 358 -33.43 -5.75 7.72
N SER A 359 -32.90 -5.56 8.92
CA SER A 359 -32.88 -4.27 9.60
C SER A 359 -31.71 -3.40 9.16
N PHE A 360 -31.98 -2.12 8.92
CA PHE A 360 -30.96 -1.14 8.56
C PHE A 360 -31.13 0.17 9.31
N GLU A 361 -30.07 0.98 9.35
CA GLU A 361 -30.06 2.34 9.85
C GLU A 361 -30.75 3.26 8.84
N ASP A 362 -31.82 3.94 9.26
CA ASP A 362 -32.66 4.78 8.41
C ASP A 362 -32.51 6.28 8.70
N SER A 363 -31.72 6.69 9.71
CA SER A 363 -31.50 8.11 9.99
C SER A 363 -30.41 8.75 9.11
N PHE A 364 -29.54 7.93 8.50
CA PHE A 364 -28.51 8.39 7.56
C PHE A 364 -28.00 7.25 6.67
N TYR A 365 -27.29 7.64 5.61
CA TYR A 365 -26.49 6.74 4.78
C TYR A 365 -25.18 7.42 4.39
N PHE A 366 -24.25 6.65 3.82
CA PHE A 366 -23.00 7.21 3.29
C PHE A 366 -22.95 7.19 1.77
N SER A 367 -22.38 8.26 1.21
CA SER A 367 -21.79 8.24 -0.13
C SER A 367 -20.29 8.03 -0.01
N ALA A 368 -19.74 7.09 -0.78
CA ALA A 368 -18.31 6.83 -0.86
C ALA A 368 -17.83 7.11 -2.30
N ALA A 369 -17.01 8.15 -2.47
CA ALA A 369 -16.46 8.56 -3.76
C ALA A 369 -14.98 8.18 -3.85
N TYR A 370 -14.62 7.39 -4.86
CA TYR A 370 -13.25 6.88 -5.03
C TYR A 370 -12.43 7.72 -6.00
N ASN A 371 -13.04 8.30 -7.02
CA ASN A 371 -12.32 9.06 -8.04
C ASN A 371 -12.01 10.48 -7.60
N ALA A 372 -10.85 11.00 -8.02
CA ALA A 372 -10.48 12.38 -7.77
C ALA A 372 -11.52 13.36 -8.36
N PRO A 373 -11.63 14.60 -7.83
CA PRO A 373 -12.60 15.59 -8.31
C PRO A 373 -12.51 15.89 -9.81
N PHE A 374 -11.33 15.76 -10.41
CA PHE A 374 -11.06 16.08 -11.82
C PHE A 374 -11.17 14.87 -12.76
N GLU A 375 -11.40 13.67 -12.25
CA GLU A 375 -11.58 12.47 -13.08
C GLU A 375 -13.00 12.42 -13.68
N MET A 376 -13.10 12.56 -15.00
CA MET A 376 -14.39 12.76 -15.70
C MET A 376 -15.05 11.46 -16.20
N THR A 377 -14.33 10.33 -16.26
CA THR A 377 -14.82 9.06 -16.83
C THR A 377 -14.52 7.86 -15.93
N ASN A 378 -15.26 6.76 -16.10
CA ASN A 378 -15.13 5.51 -15.34
C ASN A 378 -15.14 5.68 -13.80
N ARG A 379 -16.02 6.56 -13.32
CA ARG A 379 -16.14 6.84 -11.89
C ARG A 379 -16.80 5.68 -11.15
N ARG A 380 -16.14 5.19 -10.08
CA ARG A 380 -16.68 4.27 -9.09
C ARG A 380 -17.16 5.08 -7.89
N ASN A 381 -18.45 4.94 -7.57
CA ASN A 381 -19.01 5.43 -6.33
C ASN A 381 -19.77 4.29 -5.66
N GLU A 382 -19.96 4.42 -4.36
CA GLU A 382 -20.73 3.48 -3.57
C GLU A 382 -21.71 4.22 -2.66
N VAL A 383 -22.83 3.57 -2.38
CA VAL A 383 -23.73 3.95 -1.29
C VAL A 383 -23.66 2.87 -0.22
N TRP A 384 -23.50 3.29 1.03
CA TRP A 384 -23.45 2.38 2.17
C TRP A 384 -24.67 2.65 3.06
N VAL A 385 -25.51 1.63 3.19
CA VAL A 385 -26.61 1.58 4.16
C VAL A 385 -26.15 0.68 5.29
N LEU A 386 -26.14 1.16 6.54
CA LEU A 386 -25.62 0.37 7.65
C LEU A 386 -26.66 -0.62 8.16
N GLU A 387 -26.21 -1.77 8.64
CA GLU A 387 -27.04 -2.65 9.46
C GLU A 387 -27.44 -1.94 10.76
N SER A 388 -28.70 -2.09 11.17
CA SER A 388 -29.16 -1.48 12.42
C SER A 388 -28.46 -2.17 13.60
N ASN A 389 -27.69 -1.40 14.37
CA ASN A 389 -27.19 -1.85 15.67
C ASN A 389 -28.37 -1.83 16.63
N GLY A 390 -29.16 -2.90 16.66
CA GLY A 390 -30.42 -2.99 17.40
C GLY A 390 -30.35 -2.35 18.78
N ARG A 391 -30.84 -1.12 18.89
CA ARG A 391 -31.30 -0.58 20.17
C ARG A 391 -32.70 -1.15 20.37
N LYS A 392 -32.76 -2.33 20.97
CA LYS A 392 -33.96 -2.76 21.69
C LYS A 392 -34.18 -1.87 22.90
#